data_AF-A0A151YYU9-F1
#
_entry.id   AF-A0A151YYU9-F1
#
_cell.length_a   1.000
_cell.length_b   1.000
_cell.length_c   1.000
_cell.angle_alpha   90.00
_cell.angle_beta   90.00
_cell.angle_gamma   90.00
#
_symmetry.space_group_name_H-M   'P 1'
#
loop_
_entity.id
_entity.type
_entity.pdbx_description
1 polymer ?
#
loop_
_entity_poly.entity_id
_entity_poly.type
_entity_poly.pdbx_seq_one_letter_code
_entity_poly.pdbx_strand_id
1 'polypeptide(L)'
;MKRLTPMEIFNKDFKQSLRGYDIEEVNKFLDQVIASYEDVLQENEYLKEEIKKLKSGGKKVSQATGRNAAVKNDDVISDILARLDRLEKIVLR
;
A
#
# COMPACT_ATOMS: atom_id res chain seq x y z
N MET A 1 15.44 3.66 -6.71
CA MET A 1 15.53 5.12 -6.92
C MET A 1 14.74 5.82 -5.84
N LYS A 2 15.28 6.88 -5.23
CA LYS A 2 14.58 7.70 -4.22
C LYS A 2 13.61 8.65 -4.93
N ARG A 3 12.35 8.70 -4.49
CA ARG A 3 11.38 9.70 -4.97
C ARG A 3 11.61 11.00 -4.20
N LEU A 4 11.56 12.13 -4.90
CA LEU A 4 11.64 13.45 -4.29
C LEU A 4 10.32 13.76 -3.58
N THR A 5 10.40 14.58 -2.54
CA THR A 5 9.26 15.26 -1.92
C THR A 5 9.06 16.65 -2.52
N PRO A 6 7.86 17.25 -2.46
CA PRO A 6 7.63 18.63 -2.87
C PRO A 6 8.64 19.61 -2.23
N MET A 7 8.90 19.42 -0.93
CA MET A 7 9.87 20.22 -0.17
C MET A 7 11.33 20.05 -0.65
N GLU A 8 11.72 18.83 -1.08
CA GLU A 8 13.05 18.61 -1.67
C GLU A 8 13.18 19.27 -3.06
N ILE A 9 12.09 19.42 -3.81
CA ILE A 9 12.07 20.12 -5.10
C ILE A 9 12.17 21.64 -4.85
N PHE A 10 11.44 22.17 -3.86
CA PHE A 10 11.47 23.58 -3.49
C PHE A 10 12.87 24.02 -2.99
N ASN A 11 13.50 23.23 -2.14
CA ASN A 11 14.83 23.56 -1.60
C ASN A 11 15.98 23.22 -2.56
N LYS A 12 15.69 22.89 -3.83
CA LYS A 12 16.70 22.45 -4.77
C LYS A 12 17.44 23.64 -5.36
N ASP A 13 18.68 23.84 -4.91
CA ASP A 13 19.59 24.78 -5.55
C ASP A 13 20.29 24.15 -6.77
N PHE A 14 20.24 24.86 -7.89
CA PHE A 14 20.95 24.52 -9.13
C PHE A 14 22.22 25.37 -9.26
N LYS A 15 23.31 24.75 -9.71
CA LYS A 15 24.55 25.47 -10.02
C LYS A 15 24.35 26.32 -11.26
N GLN A 16 24.78 27.57 -11.22
CA GLN A 16 24.82 28.43 -12.39
C GLN A 16 26.01 28.06 -13.29
N SER A 17 25.78 28.04 -14.61
CA SER A 17 26.79 27.82 -15.63
C SER A 17 26.71 28.91 -16.70
N LEU A 18 27.82 29.14 -17.41
CA LEU A 18 27.95 30.19 -18.45
C LEU A 18 26.90 30.07 -19.59
N ARG A 19 26.33 28.88 -19.77
CA ARG A 19 25.14 28.62 -20.58
C ARG A 19 24.18 27.80 -19.75
N GLY A 20 22.89 28.10 -19.83
CA GLY A 20 21.85 27.44 -19.05
C GLY A 20 20.48 28.00 -19.39
N TYR A 21 19.46 27.43 -18.77
CA TYR A 21 18.10 27.95 -18.83
C TYR A 21 17.95 29.19 -17.96
N ASP A 22 16.96 30.01 -18.28
CA ASP A 22 16.59 31.15 -17.46
C ASP A 22 16.10 30.70 -16.09
N ILE A 23 16.63 31.32 -15.03
CA ILE A 23 16.35 30.89 -13.65
C ILE A 23 14.90 31.17 -13.26
N GLU A 24 14.33 32.29 -13.70
CA GLU A 24 12.94 32.63 -13.40
C GLU A 24 11.97 31.70 -14.13
N GLU A 25 12.26 31.37 -15.39
CA GLU A 25 11.48 30.40 -16.16
C GLU A 25 11.52 29.01 -15.49
N VAL A 26 12.71 28.54 -15.10
CA VAL A 26 12.87 27.27 -14.39
C VAL A 26 12.12 27.29 -13.07
N ASN A 27 12.25 28.34 -12.26
CA ASN A 27 11.55 28.44 -10.98
C ASN A 27 10.02 28.40 -11.16
N LYS A 28 9.49 29.17 -12.11
CA LYS A 28 8.05 29.16 -12.41
C LYS A 28 7.56 27.78 -12.83
N PHE A 29 8.35 27.05 -13.61
CA PHE A 29 8.04 25.67 -13.96
C PHE A 29 8.10 24.74 -12.74
N LEU A 30 9.10 24.89 -11.88
CA LEU A 30 9.22 24.10 -10.65
C LEU A 30 8.06 24.34 -9.70
N ASP A 31 7.53 25.56 -9.60
CA ASP A 31 6.32 25.86 -8.82
C ASP A 31 5.11 25.05 -9.33
N GLN A 32 4.93 24.98 -10.66
CA GLN A 32 3.86 24.18 -11.28
C GLN A 32 4.06 22.68 -11.04
N VAL A 33 5.30 22.20 -11.11
CA VAL A 33 5.65 20.81 -10.84
C VAL A 33 5.37 20.46 -9.37
N ILE A 34 5.73 21.34 -8.43
CA ILE A 34 5.47 21.17 -7.00
C ILE A 34 3.96 21.05 -6.75
N ALA A 35 3.17 22.00 -7.25
CA ALA A 35 1.71 21.98 -7.08
C ALA A 35 1.07 20.69 -7.64
N SER A 36 1.42 20.33 -8.88
CA SER A 36 0.92 19.11 -9.51
C SER A 36 1.31 17.84 -8.76
N TYR A 37 2.50 17.85 -8.16
CA TYR A 37 3.00 16.70 -7.41
C TYR A 37 2.31 16.57 -6.05
N GLU A 38 2.01 17.68 -5.38
CA GLU A 38 1.17 17.71 -4.18
C GLU A 38 -0.24 17.17 -4.46
N ASP A 39 -0.87 17.60 -5.56
CA ASP A 39 -2.20 17.12 -5.98
C ASP A 39 -2.20 15.60 -6.17
N VAL A 40 -1.20 15.07 -6.88
CA VAL A 40 -1.06 13.62 -7.12
C VAL A 40 -0.82 12.86 -5.81
N LEU A 41 -0.03 13.42 -4.88
CA LEU A 41 0.19 12.80 -3.58
C LEU A 41 -1.10 12.77 -2.75
N GLN A 42 -1.86 13.86 -2.74
CA GLN A 42 -3.15 13.92 -2.05
C GLN A 42 -4.16 12.93 -2.64
N GLU A 43 -4.27 12.86 -3.96
CA GLU A 43 -5.11 11.88 -4.64
C GLU A 43 -4.65 10.44 -4.32
N ASN A 44 -3.35 10.18 -4.30
CA ASN A 44 -2.82 8.87 -3.96
C ASN A 44 -3.18 8.43 -2.54
N GLU A 45 -3.06 9.35 -1.57
CA GLU A 45 -3.46 9.08 -0.18
C GLU A 45 -4.97 8.85 -0.07
N TYR A 46 -5.79 9.67 -0.75
CA TYR A 46 -7.23 9.47 -0.82
C TYR A 46 -7.61 8.09 -1.38
N LEU A 47 -7.01 7.69 -2.50
CA LEU A 47 -7.26 6.38 -3.12
C LEU A 47 -6.79 5.23 -2.22
N LYS A 48 -5.66 5.37 -1.53
CA LYS A 48 -5.19 4.38 -0.55
C LYS A 48 -6.18 4.24 0.61
N GLU A 49 -6.72 5.34 1.11
CA GLU A 49 -7.75 5.31 2.15
C GLU A 49 -9.03 4.63 1.65
N GLU A 50 -9.48 4.95 0.44
CA GLU A 50 -10.66 4.33 -0.16
C GLU A 50 -10.47 2.82 -0.33
N ILE A 51 -9.32 2.39 -0.86
CA ILE A 51 -8.94 0.98 -0.95
C ILE A 51 -8.93 0.33 0.43
N LYS A 52 -8.43 1.00 1.47
CA LYS A 52 -8.41 0.49 2.84
C LYS A 52 -9.83 0.36 3.41
N LYS A 53 -10.71 1.33 3.17
CA LYS A 53 -12.13 1.30 3.55
C LYS A 53 -12.86 0.15 2.86
N LEU A 54 -12.69 0.01 1.54
CA LEU A 54 -13.29 -1.08 0.76
C LEU A 54 -12.77 -2.46 1.20
N LYS A 55 -11.47 -2.62 1.43
CA LYS A 55 -10.90 -3.88 1.94
C LYS A 55 -11.41 -4.23 3.34
N SER A 56 -11.59 -3.25 4.22
CA SER A 56 -12.14 -3.48 5.56
C SER A 56 -13.65 -3.77 5.55
N GLY A 57 -14.42 -3.14 4.66
CA GLY A 57 -15.83 -3.45 4.40
C GLY A 57 -16.04 -4.81 3.74
N GLY A 58 -15.21 -5.16 2.75
CA GLY A 58 -15.19 -6.46 2.10
C GLY A 58 -14.88 -7.60 3.08
N LYS A 59 -14.03 -7.37 4.09
CA LYS A 59 -13.78 -8.33 5.17
C LYS A 59 -15.05 -8.63 6.00
N LYS A 60 -15.97 -7.68 6.12
CA LYS A 60 -17.27 -7.86 6.79
C LYS A 60 -18.30 -8.57 5.90
N VAL A 61 -18.30 -8.31 4.59
CA VAL A 61 -19.23 -8.95 3.62
C VAL A 61 -18.83 -10.40 3.30
N SER A 62 -17.53 -10.72 3.26
CA SER A 62 -17.06 -12.12 3.20
C SER A 62 -17.44 -12.92 4.47
N GLN A 63 -17.68 -12.22 5.58
CA GLN A 63 -18.22 -12.82 6.80
C GLN A 63 -19.75 -12.96 6.77
N ALA A 64 -20.49 -12.21 5.96
CA ALA A 64 -21.96 -12.28 5.92
C ALA A 64 -22.51 -13.20 4.82
N THR A 65 -21.74 -13.47 3.76
CA THR A 65 -22.25 -14.23 2.59
C THR A 65 -21.38 -15.40 2.14
N GLY A 66 -20.32 -15.75 2.90
CA GLY A 66 -19.43 -16.89 2.61
C GLY A 66 -19.05 -17.77 3.81
N ARG A 67 -19.66 -17.57 4.99
CA ARG A 67 -19.23 -18.23 6.24
C ARG A 67 -19.43 -19.74 6.31
N ASN A 68 -20.26 -20.34 5.46
CA ASN A 68 -20.59 -21.77 5.62
C ASN A 68 -19.61 -22.75 4.98
N ALA A 69 -18.75 -22.32 4.05
CA ALA A 69 -17.83 -23.22 3.34
C ALA A 69 -16.37 -23.06 3.81
N ALA A 70 -15.88 -21.84 3.99
CA ALA A 70 -14.49 -21.60 4.40
C ALA A 70 -14.24 -21.94 5.88
N VAL A 71 -15.19 -21.64 6.78
CA VAL A 71 -15.07 -21.93 8.22
C VAL A 71 -15.12 -23.44 8.50
N LYS A 72 -15.98 -24.18 7.78
CA LYS A 72 -16.04 -25.65 7.89
C LYS A 72 -14.74 -26.32 7.45
N ASN A 73 -14.07 -25.78 6.43
CA ASN A 73 -12.80 -26.32 5.97
C ASN A 73 -11.70 -26.10 7.02
N ASP A 74 -11.65 -24.94 7.68
CA ASP A 74 -10.68 -24.67 8.74
C ASP A 74 -10.91 -25.55 9.98
N ASP A 75 -12.16 -25.76 10.40
CA ASP A 75 -12.51 -26.64 11.52
C ASP A 75 -12.13 -28.10 11.21
N VAL A 76 -12.43 -28.58 9.99
CA VAL A 76 -12.08 -29.94 9.55
C VAL A 76 -10.57 -30.13 9.42
N ILE A 77 -9.84 -29.14 8.89
CA ILE A 77 -8.37 -29.19 8.81
C ILE A 77 -7.77 -29.24 10.23
N SER A 78 -8.31 -28.48 11.18
CA SER A 78 -7.88 -28.51 12.58
C SER A 78 -8.08 -29.90 13.21
N ASP A 79 -9.25 -30.50 13.00
CA ASP A 79 -9.56 -31.85 13.49
C ASP A 79 -8.68 -32.94 12.88
N ILE A 80 -8.36 -32.81 11.58
CA ILE A 80 -7.43 -33.72 10.88
C ILE A 80 -6.04 -33.63 11.51
N LEU A 81 -5.51 -32.42 11.71
CA LEU A 81 -4.18 -32.23 12.32
C LEU A 81 -4.11 -32.78 13.75
N ALA A 82 -5.13 -32.53 14.56
CA ALA A 82 -5.21 -33.06 15.92
C ALA A 82 -5.31 -34.60 15.95
N ARG A 83 -5.97 -35.20 14.96
CA ARG A 83 -6.05 -36.66 14.83
C ARG A 83 -4.72 -37.27 14.37
N LEU A 84 -3.99 -36.62 13.47
CA LEU A 84 -2.67 -37.07 13.04
C LEU A 84 -1.67 -37.07 14.20
N ASP A 85 -1.63 -36.02 15.02
CA ASP A 85 -0.77 -35.96 16.22
C ASP A 85 -1.09 -37.10 17.22
N ARG A 86 -2.38 -37.42 17.41
CA ARG A 86 -2.78 -38.57 18.24
C ARG A 86 -2.34 -39.90 17.66
N LEU A 87 -2.42 -40.07 16.35
CA LEU A 87 -1.98 -41.29 15.66
C LEU A 87 -0.46 -41.44 15.72
N GLU A 88 0.30 -40.38 15.50
CA GLU A 88 1.76 -40.39 15.63
C GLU A 88 2.19 -40.81 17.04
N LYS A 89 1.55 -40.28 18.08
CA LYS A 89 1.83 -40.67 19.48
C LYS A 89 1.53 -42.13 19.79
N ILE A 90 0.54 -42.74 19.11
CA ILE A 90 0.19 -44.15 19.30
C ILE A 90 1.18 -45.05 18.55
N VAL A 91 1.57 -44.66 17.34
CA VAL A 91 2.48 -45.45 16.48
C VAL A 91 3.93 -45.38 16.95
N LEU A 92 4.34 -44.27 17.59
CA LEU A 92 5.69 -44.07 18.13
C LEU A 92 5.86 -44.59 19.57
N ARG A 93 4.94 -45.42 20.06
CA ARG A 93 5.04 -46.11 21.36
C ARG A 93 5.19 -47.61 21.16
#